data_AF-A0A3D4DVG8-F1
#
_entry.id   AF-A0A3D4DVG8-F1
#
_cell.length_a   1.000
_cell.length_b   1.000
_cell.length_c   1.000
_cell.angle_alpha   90.00
_cell.angle_beta   90.00
_cell.angle_gamma   90.00
#
_symmetry.space_group_name_H-M   'P 1'
#
loop_
_entity.id
_entity.type
_entity.pdbx_description
1 polymer ?
#
loop_
_entity_poly.entity_id
_entity_poly.type
_entity_poly.pdbx_seq_one_letter_code
_entity_poly.pdbx_strand_id
1 'polypeptide(L)' 'KDECLNEHLFANLRHARHLIAAWRDDYTHHRPHSSLDGLTPWEYRQRSSEDQTLNRANS' A
#
# COMPACT_ATOMS: atom_id res chain seq x y z
N LYS A 1 6.25 -27.04 21.86
CA LYS A 1 6.87 -27.68 20.68
C LYS A 1 6.89 -26.63 19.60
N ASP A 2 7.89 -25.78 19.70
CA ASP A 2 8.40 -25.00 18.58
C ASP A 2 8.95 -25.94 17.51
N GLU A 3 9.26 -25.39 16.34
CA GLU A 3 9.84 -26.09 15.18
C GLU A 3 8.80 -26.67 14.21
N CYS A 4 8.24 -25.80 13.37
CA CYS A 4 8.70 -25.74 11.98
C CYS A 4 8.00 -24.59 11.26
N LEU A 5 8.63 -23.40 11.19
CA LEU A 5 8.23 -22.43 10.19
C LEU A 5 9.45 -21.66 9.67
N ASN A 6 10.07 -22.23 8.64
CA ASN A 6 10.95 -21.58 7.66
C ASN A 6 11.89 -20.48 8.21
N GLU A 7 13.07 -20.91 8.65
CA GLU A 7 14.17 -20.04 9.09
C GLU A 7 14.79 -19.13 8.01
N HIS A 8 14.28 -19.11 6.77
CA HIS A 8 15.01 -18.48 5.64
C HIS A 8 14.46 -17.17 5.08
N LEU A 9 13.42 -16.54 5.65
CA LEU A 9 13.05 -15.17 5.24
C LEU A 9 12.53 -14.25 6.36
N PHE A 10 12.03 -14.78 7.47
CA PHE A 10 11.49 -13.93 8.53
C PHE A 10 11.84 -14.48 9.91
N ALA A 11 12.63 -13.73 10.68
CA ALA A 11 13.11 -14.12 12.01
C ALA A 11 11.99 -14.36 13.05
N ASN A 12 10.77 -13.84 12.81
CA ASN A 12 9.54 -14.15 13.55
C ASN A 12 8.32 -13.49 12.87
N LEU A 13 7.11 -13.99 13.16
CA LEU A 13 5.85 -13.44 12.62
C LEU A 13 5.63 -11.95 12.96
N ARG A 14 6.08 -11.49 14.14
CA ARG A 14 5.95 -10.09 14.55
C ARG A 14 6.82 -9.17 13.69
N HIS A 15 8.02 -9.63 13.33
CA HIS A 15 8.94 -8.93 12.45
C HIS A 15 8.42 -8.92 11.02
N ALA A 16 7.91 -10.04 10.51
CA ALA A 16 7.25 -10.10 9.20
C ALA A 16 6.09 -9.09 9.10
N ARG A 17 5.23 -9.01 10.13
CA ARG A 17 4.13 -8.02 10.16
C ARG A 17 4.62 -6.58 10.13
N HIS A 18 5.69 -6.26 10.85
CA HIS A 18 6.29 -4.92 10.82
C HIS A 18 6.86 -4.58 9.44
N LEU A 19 7.64 -5.50 8.84
CA LEU A 19 8.20 -5.33 7.50
C LEU A 19 7.12 -5.12 6.46
N ILE A 20 6.07 -5.93 6.47
CA ILE A 20 4.93 -5.79 5.55
C ILE A 20 4.20 -4.47 5.77
N ALA A 21 4.00 -4.04 7.03
CA ALA A 21 3.35 -2.77 7.33
C ALA A 21 4.16 -1.57 6.82
N ALA A 22 5.47 -1.56 7.08
CA ALA A 22 6.39 -0.54 6.61
C ALA A 22 6.45 -0.50 5.07
N TRP A 23 6.58 -1.67 4.43
CA TRP A 23 6.59 -1.77 2.97
C TRP A 23 5.28 -1.30 2.35
N ARG A 24 4.15 -1.62 2.97
CA ARG A 24 2.83 -1.17 2.49
C ARG A 24 2.71 0.35 2.54
N ASP A 25 3.22 0.98 3.59
CA ASP A 25 3.20 2.44 3.73
C ASP A 25 4.06 3.13 2.67
N ASP A 26 5.30 2.65 2.51
CA ASP A 26 6.24 3.15 1.50
C ASP A 26 5.68 2.99 0.08
N TYR A 27 5.18 1.81 -0.27
CA TYR A 27 4.57 1.56 -1.57
C TYR A 27 3.35 2.45 -1.83
N THR A 28 2.55 2.73 -0.79
CA THR A 28 1.30 3.49 -0.93
C THR A 28 1.56 4.98 -1.12
N HIS A 29 2.55 5.56 -0.43
CA HIS A 29 2.77 7.01 -0.39
C HIS A 29 4.01 7.49 -1.14
N HIS A 30 5.00 6.63 -1.38
CA HIS A 30 6.30 7.06 -1.91
C HIS A 30 6.62 6.50 -3.28
N ARG A 31 5.84 5.52 -3.77
CA ARG A 31 6.13 4.86 -5.04
C ARG A 31 5.21 5.32 -6.17
N PRO A 32 5.66 6.25 -7.02
CA PRO A 32 4.91 6.62 -8.22
C PRO A 32 4.89 5.46 -9.22
N HIS A 33 3.73 5.25 -9.86
CA HIS A 33 3.57 4.21 -10.87
C HIS A 33 3.27 4.83 -12.24
N SER A 34 4.04 4.45 -13.27
CA SER A 34 3.83 4.94 -14.64
C SER A 34 2.45 4.58 -15.20
N SER A 35 1.84 3.47 -14.76
CA SER A 35 0.46 3.11 -15.12
C SER A 35 -0.62 3.96 -14.45
N LEU A 36 -0.27 4.68 -13.37
CA LEU A 36 -1.12 5.65 -12.69
C LEU A 36 -0.73 7.09 -13.07
N ASP A 37 -0.17 7.28 -14.27
CA ASP A 37 0.29 8.59 -14.75
C ASP A 37 1.40 9.20 -13.89
N GLY A 38 2.23 8.34 -13.27
CA GLY A 38 3.28 8.76 -12.35
C GLY A 38 2.78 9.10 -10.94
N LEU A 39 1.52 8.85 -10.62
CA LEU A 39 0.97 9.05 -9.27
C LEU A 39 1.27 7.85 -8.37
N THR A 40 1.38 8.13 -7.08
CA THR A 40 1.35 7.09 -6.05
C THR A 40 -0.06 6.50 -5.93
N PRO A 41 -0.21 5.26 -5.43
CA PRO A 41 -1.52 4.68 -5.18
C PRO A 41 -2.43 5.55 -4.30
N TRP A 42 -1.85 6.27 -3.33
CA TRP A 42 -2.58 7.19 -2.47
C TRP A 42 -3.12 8.39 -3.25
N GLU A 43 -2.27 9.06 -4.04
CA GLU A 43 -2.67 10.22 -4.86
C GLU A 43 -3.72 9.84 -5.89
N TYR A 44 -3.57 8.69 -6.54
CA TYR A 44 -4.56 8.17 -7.48
C TYR A 44 -5.93 7.97 -6.82
N ARG A 45 -5.94 7.44 -5.59
CA ARG A 45 -7.18 7.25 -4.81
C ARG A 45 -7.84 8.58 -4.46
N GLN A 46 -7.06 9.57 -4.02
CA GLN A 46 -7.58 10.91 -3.72
C GLN A 46 -8.22 11.53 -4.95
N ARG A 47 -7.51 11.53 -6.08
CA ARG A 47 -8.01 12.06 -7.35
C ARG A 47 -9.31 11.39 -7.81
N SER A 48 -9.40 10.06 -7.68
CA SER A 48 -10.64 9.33 -8.02
C SER A 48 -11.81 9.68 -7.10
N SER A 49 -11.55 9.93 -5.82
CA SER A 49 -12.59 10.38 -4.89
C SER A 49 -13.07 11.79 -5.18
N GLU A 50 -12.15 12.71 -5.52
CA GLU A 50 -12.48 14.08 -5.91
C GLU A 50 -13.33 14.10 -7.17
N ASP A 51 -12.95 13.33 -8.19
CA ASP A 51 -13.69 13.21 -9.45
C ASP A 51 -15.12 12.65 -9.22
N GLN A 52 -15.26 11.64 -8.35
CA GLN A 52 -16.57 11.14 -7.91
C GLN A 52 -17.39 12.20 -7.17
N THR A 53 -16.77 12.96 -6.27
CA THR A 53 -17.49 14.00 -5.51
C THR A 53 -17.95 15.16 -6.38
N LEU A 54 -17.12 15.58 -7.34
CA LEU A 54 -17.46 16.61 -8.34
C LEU A 54 -18.59 16.16 -9.25
N ASN A 55 -18.55 14.91 -9.73
CA ASN A 55 -19.63 14.35 -10.55
C ASN A 55 -20.96 14.31 -9.78
N ARG A 56 -20.91 13.90 -8.50
CA ARG A 56 -22.09 13.87 -7.62
C ARG A 56 -22.65 15.26 -7.32
N ALA A 57 -21.80 16.28 -7.17
CA ALA A 57 -22.24 17.65 -6.88
C ALA A 57 -22.83 18.37 -8.10
N ASN A 58 -22.48 17.94 -9.31
CA ASN A 58 -23.00 18.47 -10.57
C ASN A 58 -24.30 17.77 -11.06
N SER A 59 -24.90 16.89 -10.23
CA SER A 59 -26.12 16.13 -10.53
C SER A 59 -27.33 16.64 -9.74
#